data_AF-A0A9D8FJ65-F1
#
_entry.id   AF-A0A9D8FJ65-F1
#
_cell.length_a   1.000
_cell.length_b   1.000
_cell.length_c   1.000
_cell.angle_alpha   90.00
_cell.angle_beta   90.00
_cell.angle_gamma   90.00
#
_symmetry.space_group_name_H-M   'P 1'
#
loop_
_entity.id
_entity.type
_entity.pdbx_description
1 polymer ?
#
loop_
_entity_poly.entity_id
_entity_poly.type
_entity_poly.pdbx_seq_one_letter_code
_entity_poly.pdbx_strand_id
1 'polypeptide(L)' 'MTTKEEFIIEHNKLSPLNLKATMEMLINFQIEKPGLLKDDDWSIDKIRRPFILWLTSPTNAKRD' A
#
# COMPACT_ATOMS: atom_id res chain seq x y z
N MET A 1 -16.23 -5.11 1.89
CA MET A 1 -14.78 -5.37 1.69
C MET A 1 -14.31 -4.34 0.69
N THR A 2 -13.23 -3.65 0.98
CA THR A 2 -12.58 -2.77 0.00
C THR A 2 -11.68 -3.64 -0.88
N THR A 3 -11.71 -3.44 -2.19
CA THR A 3 -10.80 -4.15 -3.11
C THR A 3 -9.42 -3.47 -3.15
N LYS A 4 -8.43 -4.14 -3.74
CA LYS A 4 -7.10 -3.54 -4.01
C LYS A 4 -7.19 -2.25 -4.82
N GLU A 5 -8.08 -2.24 -5.81
CA GLU A 5 -8.29 -1.11 -6.72
C GLU A 5 -8.95 0.07 -6.00
N GLU A 6 -9.93 -0.21 -5.14
CA GLU A 6 -10.55 0.83 -4.31
C GLU A 6 -9.55 1.40 -3.31
N PHE A 7 -8.76 0.54 -2.67
CA PHE A 7 -7.71 0.96 -1.74
C PHE A 7 -6.69 1.87 -2.41
N ILE A 8 -6.20 1.53 -3.60
CA ILE A 8 -5.18 2.35 -4.26
C ILE A 8 -5.72 3.70 -4.71
N ILE A 9 -6.98 3.76 -5.17
CA ILE A 9 -7.65 5.01 -5.53
C ILE A 9 -7.76 5.91 -4.30
N GLU A 10 -8.29 5.39 -3.19
CA GLU A 10 -8.46 6.17 -1.96
C GLU A 10 -7.13 6.57 -1.33
N HIS A 11 -6.14 5.67 -1.28
CA HIS A 11 -4.79 5.99 -0.83
C HIS A 11 -4.19 7.13 -1.65
N ASN A 12 -4.29 7.08 -2.98
CA ASN A 12 -3.72 8.09 -3.88
C ASN A 12 -4.43 9.44 -3.83
N LYS A 13 -5.75 9.46 -3.59
CA LYS A 13 -6.51 10.71 -3.35
C LYS A 13 -6.02 11.44 -2.10
N LEU A 14 -5.71 10.67 -1.05
CA LEU A 14 -5.37 11.21 0.26
C LEU A 14 -3.86 11.40 0.46
N SER A 15 -3.03 11.02 -0.51
CA SER A 15 -1.57 11.04 -0.38
C SER A 15 -0.93 12.14 -1.22
N PRO A 16 0.16 12.76 -0.74
CA PRO A 16 0.95 13.69 -1.55
C PRO A 16 1.59 12.97 -2.74
N LEU A 17 2.06 13.73 -3.74
CA LEU A 17 2.58 13.20 -5.00
C LEU A 17 3.68 12.14 -4.80
N ASN A 18 4.59 12.36 -3.85
CA ASN A 18 5.70 11.47 -3.52
C ASN A 18 5.29 10.17 -2.79
N LEU A 19 4.02 10.05 -2.38
CA LEU A 19 3.47 8.85 -1.73
C LEU A 19 2.33 8.22 -2.53
N LYS A 20 2.07 8.71 -3.74
CA LYS A 20 1.18 8.00 -4.66
C LYS A 20 1.83 6.68 -5.04
N ALA A 21 1.03 5.62 -5.02
CA ALA A 21 1.45 4.27 -5.30
C ALA A 21 0.80 3.74 -6.57
N THR A 22 1.48 2.77 -7.20
CA THR A 22 0.97 2.00 -8.32
C THR A 22 0.49 0.62 -7.87
N MET A 23 -0.30 -0.05 -8.71
CA MET A 23 -0.80 -1.39 -8.40
C MET A 23 0.34 -2.39 -8.18
N GLU A 24 1.45 -2.23 -8.90
CA GLU A 24 2.67 -3.02 -8.72
C GLU A 24 3.27 -2.85 -7.32
N MET A 25 3.34 -1.62 -6.80
CA MET A 25 3.79 -1.36 -5.42
C MET A 25 2.88 -2.05 -4.39
N LEU A 26 1.56 -2.07 -4.65
CA LEU A 26 0.59 -2.74 -3.78
C LEU A 26 0.76 -4.27 -3.81
N ILE A 27 1.05 -4.84 -4.99
CA ILE A 27 1.36 -6.27 -5.15
C ILE A 27 2.66 -6.62 -4.40
N ASN A 28 3.70 -5.79 -4.53
CA ASN A 28 4.96 -6.00 -3.82
C ASN A 28 4.77 -5.92 -2.30
N PHE A 29 3.97 -4.98 -1.81
CA PHE A 29 3.60 -4.92 -0.40
C PHE A 29 2.91 -6.20 0.08
N GLN A 30 1.99 -6.76 -0.72
CA GLN A 30 1.33 -8.02 -0.39
C GLN A 30 2.30 -9.19 -0.29
N ILE A 31 3.24 -9.30 -1.23
CA ILE A 31 4.25 -10.37 -1.26
C ILE A 31 5.21 -10.23 -0.07
N GLU A 32 5.64 -9.01 0.25
CA GLU A 32 6.60 -8.77 1.33
C GLU A 32 5.97 -8.83 2.73
N LYS A 33 4.67 -8.52 2.85
CA LYS A 33 3.95 -8.42 4.13
C LYS A 33 2.61 -9.19 4.15
N PRO A 34 2.59 -10.49 3.80
CA PRO A 34 1.34 -11.24 3.68
C PRO A 34 0.56 -11.31 5.01
N GLY A 35 1.24 -11.30 6.16
CA GLY A 35 0.60 -11.34 7.47
C GLY A 35 -0.16 -10.07 7.88
N LEU A 36 0.02 -8.96 7.17
CA LEU A 36 -0.72 -7.71 7.40
C LEU A 36 -2.06 -7.67 6.65
N LEU A 37 -2.25 -8.56 5.68
CA LEU A 37 -3.44 -8.63 4.82
C LEU A 37 -4.21 -9.90 5.17
N LYS A 38 -4.87 -9.87 6.33
CA LYS A 38 -5.79 -10.97 6.72
C LYS A 38 -7.10 -10.79 5.97
N ASP A 39 -7.60 -11.88 5.39
CA ASP A 39 -8.93 -11.99 4.78
C ASP A 39 -9.21 -11.05 3.58
N ASP A 40 -8.17 -10.67 2.83
CA ASP A 40 -8.27 -9.71 1.72
C ASP A 40 -8.95 -8.37 2.13
N ASP A 41 -8.89 -8.01 3.42
CA ASP A 41 -9.46 -6.77 3.93
C ASP A 41 -8.52 -5.58 3.64
N TRP A 42 -8.65 -4.99 2.44
CA TRP A 42 -7.94 -3.77 2.04
C TRP A 42 -8.53 -2.49 2.65
N SER A 43 -8.98 -2.56 3.90
CA SER A 43 -9.49 -1.40 4.64
C SER A 43 -8.44 -0.29 4.71
N ILE A 44 -8.82 0.92 4.28
CA ILE A 44 -7.97 2.11 4.37
C ILE A 44 -7.49 2.36 5.80
N ASP A 45 -8.37 2.23 6.79
CA ASP A 45 -8.04 2.51 8.19
C ASP A 45 -7.01 1.53 8.76
N LYS A 46 -6.98 0.29 8.28
CA LYS A 46 -6.08 -0.76 8.77
C LYS A 46 -4.77 -0.83 7.99
N ILE A 47 -4.85 -0.75 6.65
CA ILE A 47 -3.73 -1.08 5.76
C ILE A 47 -2.92 0.15 5.38
N ARG A 48 -3.53 1.34 5.34
CA ARG A 48 -2.85 2.53 4.80
C ARG A 48 -1.62 2.93 5.59
N ARG A 49 -1.67 2.88 6.92
CA ARG A 49 -0.52 3.25 7.76
C ARG A 49 0.65 2.26 7.61
N PRO A 50 0.44 0.94 7.68
CA PRO A 50 1.49 -0.03 7.34
C PRO A 50 2.02 0.12 5.90
N PHE A 51 1.15 0.42 4.94
CA PHE A 51 1.54 0.61 3.54
C PHE A 51 2.42 1.86 3.36
N ILE A 52 2.07 3.00 3.97
CA ILE A 52 2.90 4.21 3.95
C ILE A 52 4.26 3.95 4.61
N LEU A 53 4.29 3.24 5.75
CA LEU A 53 5.55 2.88 6.41
C LEU A 53 6.43 2.00 5.52
N TRP A 54 5.82 1.08 4.76
CA TRP A 54 6.53 0.28 3.79
C TRP A 54 7.05 1.12 2.61
N LEU A 55 6.23 2.03 2.06
CA LEU A 55 6.63 2.93 0.96
C LEU A 55 7.82 3.82 1.35
N THR A 56 7.88 4.30 2.60
CA THR A 56 8.94 5.18 3.09
C THR A 56 10.13 4.43 3.71
N SER A 57 10.09 3.10 3.74
CA SER A 57 11.19 2.29 4.28
C SER A 57 12.43 2.44 3.39
N PRO A 58 13.63 2.67 3.97
CA PRO A 58 14.89 2.84 3.22
C PRO A 58 15.25 1.67 2.30
N THR A 59 14.70 0.48 2.55
CA THR A 59 14.84 -0.71 1.71
C THR A 59 14.20 -0.60 0.33
N ASN A 60 13.27 0.35 0.13
CA ASN A 60 12.57 0.58 -1.14
C ASN A 60 13.16 1.74 -1.96
N ALA A 61 14.11 2.51 -1.42
CA ALA A 61 14.73 3.67 -2.07
C ALA A 61 15.75 3.31 -3.18
N LYS A 62 15.74 2.07 -3.69
CA LYS A 62 16.77 1.55 -4.61
C LYS A 62 16.21 0.64 -5.71
N ARG A 63 14.95 0.85 -6.11
CA ARG A 63 14.32 0.20 -7.27
C ARG A 63 13.92 1.30 -8.27
N ASP A 64 14.92 2.00 -8.78
CA ASP A 64 14.84 2.86 -9.98
C ASP A 64 15.60 2.17 -11.13
#